data_AF-A0AA39GUJ0-F1
#
_entry.id   AF-A0AA39GUJ0-F1
#
_cell.length_a   1.000
_cell.length_b   1.000
_cell.length_c   1.000
_cell.angle_alpha   90.00
_cell.angle_beta   90.00
_cell.angle_gamma   90.00
#
_symmetry.space_group_name_H-M   'P 1'
#
loop_
_entity.id
_entity.type
_entity.pdbx_description
1 polymer ?
#
loop_
_entity_poly.entity_id
_entity_poly.type
_entity_poly.pdbx_seq_one_letter_code
_entity_poly.pdbx_strand_id
1 'polypeptide(L)'
;MCCHYDVLEIERDASDQVIKKAYRKLALIVYRRLFEQLAAEDNEHIDNSADRCYPTFGNSKSDYEEEVAHFYGFWMDFSKRERDKRVMAYRQVREERRQLQAQKTEDRQIVSGKFDSSLILHEYEVETEPR
;
A
#
# COMPACT_ATOMS: atom_id res chain seq x y z
N MET A 1 7.98 27.45 -20.89
CA MET A 1 6.93 26.47 -20.56
C MET A 1 6.60 25.71 -21.82
N CYS A 2 6.53 24.38 -21.77
CA CYS A 2 6.16 23.57 -22.93
C CYS A 2 4.66 23.74 -23.21
N CYS A 3 4.29 23.95 -24.47
CA CYS A 3 2.90 24.02 -24.90
C CYS A 3 2.27 22.62 -24.87
N HIS A 4 0.95 22.52 -24.75
CA HIS A 4 0.25 21.22 -24.75
C HIS A 4 0.48 20.45 -26.07
N TYR A 5 0.59 21.17 -27.19
CA TYR A 5 0.89 20.62 -28.50
C TYR A 5 2.32 20.05 -28.58
N ASP A 6 3.29 20.67 -27.89
CA ASP A 6 4.68 20.18 -27.82
C ASP A 6 4.76 18.86 -27.06
N VAL A 7 4.02 18.73 -25.96
CA VAL A 7 3.96 17.49 -25.16
C VAL A 7 3.31 16.35 -25.93
N LEU A 8 2.32 16.67 -26.76
CA LEU A 8 1.62 15.71 -27.60
C LEU A 8 2.36 15.41 -28.91
N GLU A 9 3.46 16.12 -29.21
CA GLU A 9 4.23 16.04 -30.45
C GLU A 9 3.37 16.24 -31.71
N ILE A 10 2.51 17.27 -31.69
CA ILE A 10 1.58 17.60 -32.78
C ILE A 10 1.61 19.09 -33.13
N GLU A 11 1.14 19.44 -34.32
CA GLU A 11 1.03 20.83 -34.77
C GLU A 11 -0.09 21.58 -34.05
N ARG A 12 0.02 22.91 -33.97
CA ARG A 12 -0.92 23.76 -33.21
C ARG A 12 -2.31 23.88 -33.86
N ASP A 13 -2.39 23.60 -35.15
CA ASP A 13 -3.62 23.54 -35.96
C ASP A 13 -4.13 22.10 -36.13
N ALA A 14 -3.55 21.13 -35.42
CA ALA A 14 -4.00 19.74 -35.45
C ALA A 14 -5.49 19.63 -35.10
N SER A 15 -6.19 18.76 -35.85
CA SER A 15 -7.61 18.51 -35.62
C SER A 15 -7.87 17.76 -34.31
N ASP A 16 -9.10 17.90 -33.80
CA ASP A 16 -9.60 17.17 -32.63
C ASP A 16 -9.29 15.67 -32.64
N GLN A 17 -9.36 15.05 -33.82
CA GLN A 17 -9.10 13.61 -33.98
C GLN A 17 -7.63 13.28 -33.73
N VAL A 18 -6.71 14.12 -34.23
CA VAL A 18 -5.26 13.97 -34.03
C VAL A 18 -4.91 14.17 -32.56
N ILE A 19 -5.46 15.22 -31.93
CA ILE A 19 -5.27 15.52 -30.51
C ILE A 19 -5.72 14.33 -29.64
N LYS A 20 -6.95 13.82 -29.85
CA LYS A 20 -7.49 12.69 -29.09
C LYS A 20 -6.66 11.42 -29.27
N LYS A 21 -6.17 11.15 -30.48
CA LYS A 21 -5.33 9.99 -30.77
C LYS A 21 -3.96 10.11 -30.09
N ALA A 22 -3.31 11.26 -30.18
CA ALA A 22 -2.03 11.52 -29.54
C ALA A 22 -2.14 11.37 -28.01
N TYR A 23 -3.17 11.96 -27.41
CA TYR A 23 -3.41 11.87 -25.97
C TYR A 23 -3.60 10.42 -25.50
N ARG A 24 -4.45 9.64 -26.19
CA ARG A 24 -4.67 8.22 -25.83
C ARG A 24 -3.39 7.40 -25.92
N LYS A 25 -2.58 7.63 -26.96
CA LYS A 25 -1.30 6.94 -27.12
C LYS A 25 -0.31 7.32 -26.02
N LEU A 26 -0.18 8.61 -25.72
CA LEU A 26 0.70 9.10 -24.68
C LEU A 26 0.28 8.56 -23.30
N ALA A 27 -1.02 8.54 -23.01
CA ALA A 27 -1.55 7.97 -21.78
C ALA A 27 -1.13 6.51 -21.60
N LEU A 28 -1.24 5.67 -22.63
CA LEU A 28 -0.82 4.26 -22.56
C LEU A 28 0.69 4.11 -22.29
N ILE A 29 1.52 5.00 -22.86
CA ILE A 29 2.98 4.99 -22.63
C ILE A 29 3.29 5.41 -21.18
N VAL A 30 2.65 6.47 -20.70
CA VAL A 30 2.83 6.97 -19.33
C VAL A 30 2.40 5.93 -18.32
N TYR A 31 1.22 5.33 -18.49
CA TYR A 31 0.73 4.29 -17.58
C TYR A 31 1.61 3.05 -17.59
N ARG A 32 2.06 2.58 -18.76
CA ARG A 32 3.02 1.47 -18.83
C ARG A 32 4.26 1.75 -17.98
N ARG A 33 4.90 2.91 -18.21
CA ARG A 33 6.13 3.30 -17.47
C ARG A 33 5.87 3.38 -15.97
N LEU A 34 4.72 3.93 -15.57
CA LEU A 34 4.35 4.02 -14.15
C LEU A 34 4.27 2.63 -13.50
N PHE A 35 3.59 1.67 -14.13
CA PHE A 35 3.47 0.32 -13.57
C PHE A 35 4.80 -0.45 -13.59
N GLU A 36 5.65 -0.24 -14.59
CA GLU A 36 7.02 -0.78 -14.63
C GLU A 36 7.87 -0.20 -13.48
N GLN A 37 7.75 1.10 -13.20
CA GLN A 37 8.44 1.74 -12.07
C GLN A 37 7.93 1.22 -10.72
N LEU A 38 6.62 1.14 -10.52
CA LEU A 38 6.03 0.59 -9.29
C LEU A 38 6.48 -0.86 -9.06
N ALA A 39 6.52 -1.67 -10.12
CA ALA A 39 7.01 -3.04 -10.04
C ALA A 39 8.52 -3.08 -9.71
N ALA A 40 9.32 -2.15 -10.23
CA ALA A 40 10.75 -2.06 -9.95
C ALA A 40 11.04 -1.61 -8.50
N GLU A 41 10.30 -0.65 -7.98
CA GLU A 41 10.46 -0.12 -6.61
C GLU A 41 10.05 -1.15 -5.54
N ASP A 42 8.90 -1.80 -5.71
CA ASP A 42 8.49 -2.93 -4.84
C ASP A 42 9.49 -4.10 -4.98
N ASN A 43 10.18 -4.16 -6.13
CA ASN A 43 11.24 -5.11 -6.40
C ASN A 43 12.60 -4.79 -5.69
N GLU A 44 12.75 -3.75 -4.90
CA GLU A 44 13.98 -3.61 -4.10
C GLU A 44 13.99 -4.50 -2.84
N HIS A 45 12.86 -5.13 -2.49
CA HIS A 45 12.62 -5.69 -1.15
C HIS A 45 12.41 -7.23 -1.07
N ILE A 46 12.74 -7.99 -2.13
CA ILE A 46 12.55 -9.45 -2.20
C ILE A 46 13.82 -10.05 -2.78
N ASP A 47 14.41 -10.98 -2.04
CA ASP A 47 15.71 -11.59 -2.35
C ASP A 47 15.68 -12.56 -3.54
N ASN A 48 14.50 -13.10 -3.88
CA ASN A 48 14.34 -14.09 -4.95
C ASN A 48 13.64 -13.51 -6.18
N SER A 49 14.36 -13.43 -7.31
CA SER A 49 13.83 -12.92 -8.58
C SER A 49 12.72 -13.79 -9.19
N ALA A 50 12.67 -15.09 -8.85
CA ALA A 50 11.67 -16.01 -9.38
C ALA A 50 10.28 -15.86 -8.73
N ASP A 51 10.21 -15.26 -7.53
CA ASP A 51 8.94 -15.02 -6.83
C ASP A 51 8.18 -13.80 -7.37
N ARG A 52 8.73 -13.13 -8.40
CA ARG A 52 8.19 -11.88 -8.95
C ARG A 52 7.71 -12.07 -10.37
N CYS A 53 6.45 -12.45 -10.49
CA CYS A 53 5.72 -12.41 -11.75
C CYS A 53 4.74 -11.22 -11.73
N TYR A 54 5.24 -9.99 -11.93
CA TYR A 54 4.34 -8.85 -12.14
C TYR A 54 3.79 -8.92 -13.56
N PRO A 55 2.46 -8.84 -13.73
CA PRO A 55 1.88 -8.86 -15.08
C PRO A 55 2.29 -7.58 -15.83
N THR A 56 2.59 -7.74 -17.12
CA THR A 56 2.90 -6.59 -17.97
C THR A 56 1.63 -5.83 -18.34
N PHE A 57 1.76 -4.53 -18.61
CA PHE A 57 0.63 -3.68 -19.01
C PHE A 57 -0.04 -4.10 -20.34
N GLY A 58 0.58 -4.99 -21.12
CA GLY A 58 0.05 -5.42 -22.42
C GLY A 58 0.23 -4.36 -23.52
N ASN A 59 -0.40 -4.53 -24.67
CA ASN A 59 -0.38 -3.59 -25.79
C ASN A 59 -1.73 -3.60 -26.54
N SER A 60 -1.83 -2.91 -27.69
CA SER A 60 -3.08 -2.81 -28.44
C SER A 60 -3.61 -4.14 -29.01
N LYS A 61 -2.82 -5.21 -28.97
CA LYS A 61 -3.19 -6.56 -29.42
C LYS A 61 -3.36 -7.55 -28.27
N SER A 62 -3.23 -7.10 -27.02
CA SER A 62 -3.38 -7.96 -25.85
C SER A 62 -4.81 -8.46 -25.71
N ASP A 63 -4.96 -9.72 -25.35
CA ASP A 63 -6.27 -10.32 -25.06
C ASP A 63 -6.88 -9.73 -23.78
N TYR A 64 -8.19 -9.48 -23.81
CA TYR A 64 -8.85 -8.84 -22.69
C TYR A 64 -8.95 -9.76 -21.46
N GLU A 65 -9.33 -11.02 -21.66
CA GLU A 65 -9.63 -11.95 -20.56
C GLU A 65 -8.36 -12.56 -19.97
N GLU A 66 -7.36 -12.87 -20.81
CA GLU A 66 -6.14 -13.53 -20.37
C GLU A 66 -5.08 -12.55 -19.88
N GLU A 67 -4.88 -11.42 -20.59
CA GLU A 67 -3.79 -10.49 -20.28
C GLU A 67 -4.28 -9.26 -19.50
N VAL A 68 -5.28 -8.54 -20.05
CA VAL A 68 -5.71 -7.26 -19.48
C VAL A 68 -6.44 -7.44 -18.15
N ALA A 69 -7.35 -8.42 -18.07
CA ALA A 69 -8.09 -8.70 -16.85
C ALA A 69 -7.16 -9.21 -15.74
N HIS A 70 -6.20 -10.08 -16.06
CA HIS A 70 -5.19 -10.53 -15.10
C HIS A 70 -4.34 -9.36 -14.60
N PHE A 71 -3.88 -8.49 -15.49
CA PHE A 71 -3.13 -7.29 -15.13
C PHE A 71 -3.89 -6.43 -14.10
N TYR A 72 -5.14 -6.05 -14.41
CA TYR A 72 -5.92 -5.21 -13.49
C TYR A 72 -6.30 -5.95 -12.21
N GLY A 73 -6.60 -7.24 -12.28
CA GLY A 73 -6.86 -8.08 -11.09
C GLY A 73 -5.71 -8.02 -10.10
N PHE A 74 -4.49 -8.26 -10.59
CA PHE A 74 -3.28 -8.18 -9.78
C PHE A 74 -3.10 -6.80 -9.13
N TRP A 75 -3.18 -5.71 -9.92
CA TRP A 75 -2.92 -4.35 -9.41
C TRP A 75 -4.01 -3.84 -8.47
N MET A 76 -5.26 -4.29 -8.63
CA MET A 76 -6.33 -4.04 -7.67
C MET A 76 -6.04 -4.70 -6.32
N ASP A 77 -5.58 -5.96 -6.34
CA ASP A 77 -5.26 -6.69 -5.11
C ASP A 77 -3.98 -6.17 -4.45
N PHE A 78 -2.98 -5.78 -5.24
CA PHE A 78 -1.82 -5.05 -4.76
C PHE A 78 -2.22 -3.80 -3.96
N SER A 79 -3.11 -2.97 -4.53
CA SER A 79 -3.58 -1.73 -3.88
C SER A 79 -4.33 -2.00 -2.57
N LYS A 80 -5.07 -3.11 -2.48
CA LYS A 80 -5.73 -3.53 -1.23
C LYS A 80 -4.70 -3.95 -0.18
N ARG A 81 -3.75 -4.82 -0.53
CA ARG A 81 -2.69 -5.28 0.40
C ARG A 81 -1.93 -4.11 0.98
N GLU A 82 -1.55 -3.13 0.15
CA GLU A 82 -0.78 -1.97 0.61
C GLU A 82 -1.59 -1.06 1.55
N ARG A 83 -2.90 -0.90 1.29
CA ARG A 83 -3.81 -0.22 2.22
C ARG A 83 -3.90 -0.96 3.55
N ASP A 84 -4.05 -2.28 3.51
CA ASP A 84 -4.21 -3.10 4.72
C ASP A 84 -2.95 -3.07 5.58
N LYS A 85 -1.76 -3.15 4.98
CA LYS A 85 -0.48 -2.95 5.69
C LYS A 85 -0.45 -1.63 6.45
N ARG A 86 -0.81 -0.53 5.78
CA ARG A 86 -0.88 0.80 6.41
C ARG A 86 -1.88 0.82 7.57
N VAL A 87 -3.06 0.25 7.39
CA VAL A 87 -4.09 0.19 8.45
C VAL A 87 -3.58 -0.60 9.67
N MET A 88 -2.92 -1.75 9.46
CA MET A 88 -2.36 -2.54 10.54
C MET A 88 -1.25 -1.80 11.29
N ALA A 89 -0.34 -1.13 10.56
CA ALA A 89 0.71 -0.32 11.17
C ALA A 89 0.12 0.82 12.03
N TYR A 90 -0.93 1.50 11.55
CA TYR A 90 -1.62 2.52 12.35
C TYR A 90 -2.32 1.95 13.58
N ARG A 91 -2.91 0.75 13.49
CA ARG A 91 -3.54 0.07 14.64
C ARG A 91 -2.51 -0.26 15.71
N GLN A 92 -1.36 -0.81 15.31
CA GLN A 92 -0.26 -1.14 16.21
C GLN A 92 0.23 0.10 16.96
N VAL A 93 0.54 1.19 16.26
CA VAL A 93 0.99 2.45 16.91
C VAL A 93 -0.06 2.99 17.87
N ARG A 94 -1.35 2.85 17.55
CA ARG A 94 -2.44 3.26 18.42
C ARG A 94 -2.52 2.40 19.69
N GLU A 95 -2.30 1.10 19.58
CA GLU A 95 -2.28 0.15 20.70
C GLU A 95 -1.09 0.39 21.63
N GLU A 96 0.12 0.59 21.08
CA GLU A 96 1.32 0.92 21.84
C GLU A 96 1.13 2.20 22.66
N ARG A 97 0.53 3.24 22.06
CA ARG A 97 0.19 4.49 22.79
C ARG A 97 -0.80 4.25 23.93
N ARG A 98 -1.78 3.35 23.73
CA ARG A 98 -2.76 3.00 24.76
C ARG A 98 -2.08 2.28 25.93
N GLN A 99 -1.21 1.32 25.64
CA GLN A 99 -0.44 0.58 26.65
C GLN A 99 0.47 1.51 27.45
N LEU A 100 1.20 2.40 26.77
CA LEU A 100 2.06 3.38 27.44
C LEU A 100 1.27 4.33 28.36
N GLN A 101 0.05 4.71 27.97
CA GLN A 101 -0.80 5.56 28.80
C GLN A 101 -1.37 4.82 30.00
N ALA A 102 -1.71 3.53 29.86
CA ALA A 102 -2.12 2.68 30.98
C ALA A 102 -0.97 2.54 31.99
N GLN A 103 0.23 2.18 31.52
CA GLN A 103 1.43 2.06 32.36
C GLN A 103 1.74 3.37 33.11
N LYS A 104 1.73 4.52 32.43
CA LYS A 104 1.92 5.83 33.09
C LYS A 104 0.86 6.15 34.13
N THR A 105 -0.35 5.67 33.94
CA THR A 105 -1.46 5.88 34.89
C THR A 105 -1.29 4.99 36.12
N GLU A 106 -0.90 3.73 35.92
CA GLU A 106 -0.55 2.78 36.99
C GLU A 106 0.62 3.28 37.82
N ASP A 107 1.74 3.68 37.18
CA ASP A 107 2.91 4.26 37.86
C ASP A 107 2.52 5.48 38.70
N ARG A 108 1.68 6.37 38.16
CA ARG A 108 1.17 7.53 38.90
C ARG A 108 0.31 7.10 40.10
N GLN A 109 -0.51 6.06 39.96
CA GLN A 109 -1.33 5.54 41.05
C GLN A 109 -0.47 4.94 42.17
N ILE A 110 0.57 4.16 41.82
CA ILE A 110 1.56 3.59 42.75
C ILE A 110 2.25 4.71 43.53
N VAL A 111 2.78 5.71 42.84
CA VAL A 111 3.44 6.87 43.47
C VAL A 111 2.49 7.65 44.39
N SER A 112 1.21 7.74 44.02
CA SER A 112 0.20 8.43 44.82
C SER A 112 -0.41 7.59 45.96
N GLY A 113 0.01 6.33 46.13
CA GLY A 113 -0.51 5.40 47.13
C GLY A 113 -1.97 4.95 46.89
N LYS A 114 -2.48 5.14 45.67
CA LYS A 114 -3.85 4.78 45.26
C LYS A 114 -3.93 3.46 44.48
N PHE A 115 -2.84 2.71 44.45
CA PHE A 115 -2.74 1.46 43.73
C PHE A 115 -3.37 0.31 44.54
N ASP A 116 -4.35 -0.38 43.95
CA ASP A 116 -5.00 -1.54 44.56
C ASP A 116 -4.26 -2.82 44.15
N SER A 117 -3.40 -3.32 45.04
CA SER A 117 -2.55 -4.50 44.81
C SER A 117 -3.32 -5.83 44.72
N SER A 118 -4.63 -5.84 45.00
CA SER A 118 -5.44 -7.08 44.98
C SER A 118 -5.66 -7.66 43.58
N LEU A 119 -5.50 -6.85 42.52
CA LEU A 119 -5.68 -7.29 41.12
C LEU A 119 -4.51 -8.11 40.56
N ILE A 120 -3.27 -7.84 41.00
CA ILE A 120 -2.07 -8.55 40.50
C ILE A 120 -1.95 -9.95 41.11
N LEU A 121 -2.40 -10.15 42.35
CA LEU A 121 -2.34 -11.46 43.00
C LEU A 121 -3.29 -12.47 42.35
N HIS A 122 -4.41 -12.02 41.79
CA HIS A 122 -5.39 -12.90 41.18
C HIS A 122 -4.93 -13.48 39.83
N GLU A 123 -4.13 -12.74 39.04
CA GLU A 123 -3.52 -13.28 37.81
C GLU A 123 -2.39 -14.27 38.12
N TYR A 124 -1.61 -14.03 39.19
CA TYR A 124 -0.51 -14.92 39.60
C TYR A 124 -1.01 -16.25 40.22
N GLU A 125 -2.14 -16.24 40.94
CA GLU A 125 -2.74 -17.44 41.53
C GLU A 125 -3.38 -18.36 40.46
N VAL A 126 -3.94 -17.79 39.39
CA VAL A 126 -4.57 -18.59 38.30
C VAL A 126 -3.53 -19.33 37.43
N GLU A 127 -2.30 -18.81 37.31
CA GLU A 127 -1.23 -19.47 36.53
C GLU A 127 -0.43 -20.52 37.31
N THR A 128 -0.56 -20.58 38.64
CA THR A 128 0.28 -21.43 39.51
C THR A 128 -0.41 -22.65 40.10
N GLU A 129 -1.69 -22.91 39.82
CA GLU A 129 -2.32 -24.17 40.22
C GLU A 129 -1.84 -25.35 39.32
N PRO A 130 -1.20 -26.38 39.90
CA PRO A 130 -0.75 -27.54 39.14
C PRO A 130 -1.93 -28.43 38.73
N ARG A 131 -1.85 -28.96 37.51
CA ARG A 131 -2.83 -29.85 36.86
C ARG A 131 -2.85 -31.25 37.46
#